data_AF-A0A7V0NTH3-F1
#
_entry.id   AF-A0A7V0NTH3-F1
#
_cell.length_a   1.000
_cell.length_b   1.000
_cell.length_c   1.000
_cell.angle_alpha   90.00
_cell.angle_beta   90.00
_cell.angle_gamma   90.00
#
_symmetry.space_group_name_H-M   'P 1'
#
loop_
_entity.id
_entity.type
_entity.pdbx_description
1 polymer ?
#
loop_
_entity_poly.entity_id
_entity_poly.type
_entity_poly.pdbx_seq_one_letter_code
_entity_poly.pdbx_strand_id
1 'polypeptide(L)' 'MKGRPKAVLVLSDDERETLERWARRPKSAQALALRCRIVLACASGATNNEVAADVGVHPATVGKWR' A
#
# COMPACT_ATOMS: atom_id res chain seq x y z
N MET A 1 -7.55 -19.16 8.21
CA MET A 1 -7.30 -19.54 6.80
C MET A 1 -6.06 -18.82 6.31
N LYS A 2 -5.02 -19.55 5.88
CA LYS A 2 -3.73 -19.02 5.43
C LYS A 2 -3.88 -18.60 3.96
N GLY A 3 -3.96 -17.29 3.71
CA GLY A 3 -4.10 -16.75 2.35
C GLY A 3 -2.93 -17.16 1.47
N ARG A 4 -3.19 -17.39 0.18
CA ARG A 4 -2.21 -17.71 -0.87
C ARG A 4 -0.98 -16.79 -0.73
N PRO A 5 0.26 -17.29 -0.81
CA PRO A 5 1.44 -16.43 -0.80
C PRO A 5 1.30 -15.45 -1.96
N LYS A 6 1.04 -14.18 -1.64
CA LYS A 6 1.01 -13.11 -2.65
C LYS A 6 2.44 -12.86 -3.09
N ALA A 7 2.65 -12.76 -4.39
CA ALA A 7 3.94 -12.38 -4.96
C ALA A 7 4.49 -11.12 -4.25
N VAL A 8 5.81 -11.08 -4.10
CA VAL A 8 6.49 -9.93 -3.54
C VAL A 8 6.32 -8.78 -4.53
N LEU A 9 5.74 -7.68 -4.06
CA LEU A 9 5.62 -6.46 -4.84
C LEU A 9 6.98 -5.76 -4.79
N VAL A 10 7.72 -5.79 -5.88
CA VAL A 10 8.99 -5.07 -6.03
C VAL A 10 8.71 -3.79 -6.81
N LEU A 11 9.12 -2.65 -6.25
CA LEU A 11 9.05 -1.34 -6.90
C LEU A 11 10.46 -0.93 -7.31
N SER A 12 10.60 -0.32 -8.47
CA SER A 12 11.81 0.43 -8.81
C SER A 12 11.94 1.67 -7.92
N ASP A 13 13.12 2.29 -7.92
CA ASP A 13 13.36 3.52 -7.16
C ASP A 13 12.48 4.67 -7.67
N ASP A 14 12.30 4.79 -8.99
CA ASP A 14 11.44 5.82 -9.61
C ASP A 14 9.95 5.63 -9.25
N GLU A 15 9.49 4.38 -9.23
CA GLU A 15 8.12 4.03 -8.84
C GLU A 15 7.90 4.34 -7.35
N ARG A 16 8.87 3.98 -6.51
CA ARG A 16 8.84 4.28 -5.07
C ARG A 16 8.79 5.79 -4.83
N GLU A 17 9.67 6.56 -5.47
CA GLU A 17 9.72 8.01 -5.29
C GLU A 17 8.40 8.68 -5.70
N THR A 18 7.83 8.23 -6.83
CA THR A 18 6.54 8.72 -7.32
C THR A 18 5.43 8.46 -6.32
N LEU A 19 5.34 7.23 -5.80
CA LEU A 19 4.33 6.84 -4.82
C LEU A 19 4.49 7.61 -3.50
N GLU A 20 5.72 7.82 -3.03
CA GLU A 20 5.99 8.61 -1.82
C GLU A 20 5.57 10.07 -1.98
N ARG A 21 5.84 10.66 -3.15
CA ARG A 21 5.41 12.02 -3.47
C ARG A 21 3.90 12.14 -3.45
N TRP A 22 3.18 11.15 -3.98
CA TRP A 22 1.72 11.12 -3.96
C TRP A 22 1.14 10.83 -2.58
N ALA A 23 1.82 10.04 -1.76
CA ALA A 23 1.42 9.73 -0.39
C ALA A 23 1.38 10.98 0.52
N ARG A 24 2.19 12.01 0.23
CA ARG A 24 2.28 13.26 1.00
C ARG A 24 1.30 14.37 0.54
N ARG A 25 0.48 14.12 -0.49
CA ARG A 25 -0.40 15.15 -1.08
C ARG A 25 -1.53 15.63 -0.15
N PRO A 26 -2.03 16.87 -0.34
CA PRO A 26 -3.07 17.48 0.49
C PRO A 26 -4.45 16.80 0.36
N LYS A 27 -5.38 17.20 1.24
CA LYS A 27 -6.70 16.58 1.51
C LYS A 27 -7.54 16.26 0.26
N SER A 28 -7.48 17.05 -0.79
CA SER A 28 -8.21 16.80 -2.06
C SER A 28 -7.76 15.53 -2.79
N ALA A 29 -6.56 15.03 -2.51
CA ALA A 29 -5.99 13.80 -3.06
C ALA A 29 -5.93 12.65 -2.04
N GLN A 30 -6.70 12.71 -0.94
CA GLN A 30 -6.61 11.74 0.16
C GLN A 30 -6.77 10.29 -0.29
N ALA A 31 -7.68 10.01 -1.25
CA ALA A 31 -7.88 8.67 -1.77
C ALA A 31 -6.64 8.15 -2.53
N LEU A 32 -6.00 9.00 -3.33
CA LEU A 32 -4.74 8.65 -4.01
C LEU A 32 -3.63 8.42 -2.98
N ALA A 33 -3.48 9.33 -2.03
CA ALA A 33 -2.48 9.22 -0.97
C ALA A 33 -2.64 7.95 -0.13
N LEU A 34 -3.89 7.55 0.16
CA LEU A 34 -4.21 6.30 0.86
C LEU A 34 -3.75 5.08 0.06
N ARG A 35 -4.05 5.04 -1.24
CA ARG A 35 -3.67 3.94 -2.12
C ARG A 35 -2.16 3.82 -2.25
N CYS A 36 -1.46 4.95 -2.42
CA CYS A 36 0.00 4.97 -2.46
C CYS A 36 0.63 4.43 -1.18
N ARG A 37 0.10 4.80 0.00
CA ARG A 37 0.54 4.24 1.29
C ARG A 37 0.35 2.73 1.38
N ILE A 38 -0.77 2.22 0.89
CA ILE A 38 -1.02 0.77 0.84
C ILE A 38 0.03 0.05 -0.03
N VAL A 39 0.28 0.56 -1.24
CA VAL A 39 1.24 -0.04 -2.19
C VAL A 39 2.67 -0.01 -1.62
N LEU A 40 3.10 1.11 -1.07
CA LEU A 40 4.42 1.26 -0.44
C LEU A 40 4.61 0.29 0.73
N ALA A 41 3.60 0.13 1.58
CA ALA A 41 3.64 -0.81 2.70
C ALA A 41 3.59 -2.28 2.24
N CYS A 42 2.89 -2.60 1.15
CA CYS A 42 2.93 -3.95 0.57
C CYS A 42 4.30 -4.29 -0.02
N ALA A 43 5.02 -3.29 -0.55
CA ALA A 43 6.34 -3.46 -1.13
C ALA A 43 7.46 -3.68 -0.09
N SER A 44 7.20 -3.47 1.20
CA SER A 44 8.13 -3.84 2.28
C SER A 44 8.06 -5.32 2.66
N GLY A 45 7.15 -6.10 2.06
CA GLY A 45 6.94 -7.51 2.37
C GLY A 45 5.89 -7.77 3.46
N ALA A 46 5.26 -6.71 4.00
CA ALA A 46 4.20 -6.84 4.99
C ALA A 46 2.96 -7.61 4.46
N THR A 47 2.28 -8.31 5.37
CA THR A 47 1.00 -8.96 5.09
C THR A 47 -0.11 -7.93 4.97
N ASN A 48 -1.22 -8.29 4.30
CA ASN A 48 -2.35 -7.37 4.16
C ASN A 48 -2.94 -6.93 5.52
N ASN A 49 -2.81 -7.75 6.56
CA ASN A 49 -3.30 -7.42 7.89
C ASN A 49 -2.41 -6.38 8.58
N GLU A 50 -1.09 -6.52 8.47
CA GLU A 50 -0.14 -5.52 9.00
C GLU A 50 -0.31 -4.18 8.27
N VAL A 51 -0.35 -4.20 6.94
CA VAL A 51 -0.59 -2.99 6.13
C VAL A 51 -1.93 -2.33 6.48
N ALA A 52 -2.97 -3.14 6.70
CA ALA A 52 -4.29 -2.66 7.08
C ALA A 52 -4.28 -1.96 8.45
N ALA A 53 -3.58 -2.53 9.43
CA ALA A 53 -3.41 -1.94 10.75
C ALA A 53 -2.62 -0.62 10.68
N ASP A 54 -1.50 -0.60 9.96
CA ASP A 54 -0.63 0.57 9.84
C ASP A 54 -1.33 1.76 9.16
N VAL A 55 -2.12 1.48 8.13
CA VAL A 55 -2.79 2.51 7.31
C VAL A 55 -4.21 2.83 7.83
N GLY A 56 -4.75 2.01 8.74
CA GLY A 56 -6.08 2.21 9.34
C GLY A 56 -7.24 1.87 8.41
N VAL A 57 -7.12 0.79 7.63
CA VAL A 57 -8.16 0.34 6.68
C VAL A 57 -8.52 -1.12 6.91
N HIS A 58 -9.62 -1.59 6.30
CA HIS A 58 -9.95 -3.02 6.31
C HIS A 58 -8.96 -3.82 5.43
N PRO A 59 -8.54 -5.05 5.80
CA PRO A 59 -7.64 -5.88 5.00
C PRO A 59 -8.13 -6.15 3.57
N ALA A 60 -9.46 -6.19 3.37
CA ALA A 60 -10.05 -6.31 2.04
C ALA A 60 -9.74 -5.09 1.14
N THR A 61 -9.58 -3.91 1.71
CA THR A 61 -9.16 -2.70 0.98
C THR A 61 -7.73 -2.86 0.48
N VAL A 62 -6.82 -3.36 1.33
CA VAL A 62 -5.43 -3.66 0.93
C VAL A 62 -5.40 -4.69 -0.21
N GLY A 63 -6.23 -5.73 -0.11
CA GLY A 63 -6.36 -6.76 -1.13
C GLY A 63 -6.71 -6.26 -2.53
N LYS A 64 -7.38 -5.10 -2.66
CA LYS A 64 -7.76 -4.49 -3.95
C LYS A 64 -6.63 -3.72 -4.65
N TRP A 65 -5.61 -3.30 -3.90
CA TRP A 65 -4.52 -2.43 -4.40
C TRP A 65 -3.18 -3.15 -4.55
N ARG A 66 -3.14 -4.43 -4.19
CA ARG A 66 -1.98 -5.31 -4.27
C ARG A 66 -2.29 -6.49 -5.17
#